data_AF-A0A9X6JS59-F1
#
_entry.id   AF-A0A9X6JS59-F1
#
_cell.length_a   1.000
_cell.length_b   1.000
_cell.length_c   1.000
_cell.angle_alpha   90.00
_cell.angle_beta   90.00
_cell.angle_gamma   90.00
#
_symmetry.space_group_name_H-M   'P 1'
#
loop_
_entity.id
_entity.type
_entity.pdbx_description
1 polymer ?
#
loop_
_entity_poly.entity_id
_entity_poly.type
_entity_poly.pdbx_seq_one_letter_code
_entity_poly.pdbx_strand_id
1 'polypeptide(L)'
;MSILKTLHRRAGSYHLLWDVTELKSTIKYTINFSWPGTYNFSFMSQVPIGSDGMLPDKYFIVRVNGIEKFRARGAYAWEAREIFVGAGPQTIEFTTIGYGSSDVAYLRDVYYHAYGPIPTIAMIEQTKMPKSLNGLKNYNVMHGYPRYQSTGNKGCEVEFTALFNDISHWREFMSEIYRPHIITGDYGTYGGIIPPNEVDAIRKGTLVIAKCKLISMSQAGIGVDGM
;
A
#
# COMPACT_ATOMS: atom_id res chain seq x y z
N MET A 1 -12.45 19.72 -6.68
CA MET A 1 -13.21 18.63 -7.34
C MET A 1 -13.16 17.43 -6.43
N SER A 2 -14.31 16.90 -5.99
CA SER A 2 -14.34 15.63 -5.24
C SER A 2 -14.01 14.49 -6.20
N ILE A 3 -13.10 13.62 -5.80
CA ILE A 3 -12.75 12.43 -6.58
C ILE A 3 -13.82 11.39 -6.28
N LEU A 4 -14.46 10.84 -7.32
CA LEU A 4 -15.40 9.73 -7.18
C LEU A 4 -14.70 8.58 -6.44
N LYS A 5 -15.25 8.22 -5.27
CA LYS A 5 -14.73 7.14 -4.44
C LYS A 5 -15.00 5.82 -5.14
N THR A 6 -13.96 5.00 -5.30
CA THR A 6 -14.05 3.72 -6.00
C THR A 6 -13.40 2.63 -5.16
N LEU A 7 -14.03 1.45 -5.14
CA LEU A 7 -13.48 0.24 -4.55
C LEU A 7 -13.09 -0.70 -5.68
N HIS A 8 -11.89 -1.26 -5.58
CA HIS A 8 -11.32 -2.19 -6.53
C HIS A 8 -10.96 -3.48 -5.80
N ARG A 9 -11.05 -4.61 -6.50
CA ARG A 9 -10.67 -5.95 -6.00
C ARG A 9 -9.46 -6.47 -6.74
N ARG A 10 -8.59 -7.22 -6.05
CA ARG A 10 -7.46 -7.88 -6.70
C ARG A 10 -7.96 -8.83 -7.79
N ALA A 11 -7.49 -8.61 -9.00
CA ALA A 11 -7.95 -9.28 -10.22
C ALA A 11 -6.82 -9.95 -11.01
N GLY A 12 -5.56 -9.65 -10.71
CA GLY A 12 -4.42 -10.31 -11.35
C GLY A 12 -3.10 -10.08 -10.63
N SER A 13 -2.08 -10.85 -11.02
CA SER A 13 -0.70 -10.65 -10.59
C SER A 13 0.25 -10.83 -11.76
N TYR A 14 1.20 -9.92 -11.89
CA TYR A 14 2.21 -9.92 -12.94
C TYR A 14 3.59 -9.88 -12.30
N HIS A 15 4.47 -10.78 -12.73
CA HIS A 15 5.86 -10.81 -12.30
C HIS A 15 6.68 -9.88 -13.19
N LEU A 16 7.50 -9.02 -12.60
CA LEU A 16 8.24 -7.99 -13.33
C LEU A 16 9.75 -8.23 -13.33
N LEU A 17 10.32 -8.69 -12.21
CA LEU A 17 11.76 -8.99 -12.09
C LEU A 17 11.96 -10.22 -11.20
N TRP A 18 12.52 -11.28 -11.78
CA TRP A 18 12.78 -12.57 -11.11
C TRP A 18 14.10 -12.58 -10.35
N ASP A 19 15.17 -12.04 -10.94
CA ASP A 19 16.51 -12.22 -10.43
C ASP A 19 16.94 -11.12 -9.45
N VAL A 20 17.83 -11.49 -8.54
CA VAL A 20 18.51 -10.55 -7.66
C VAL A 20 19.32 -9.57 -8.51
N THR A 21 18.97 -8.30 -8.41
CA THR A 21 19.61 -7.20 -9.12
C THR A 21 20.32 -6.30 -8.11
N GLU A 22 21.62 -6.10 -8.28
CA GLU A 22 22.36 -5.09 -7.51
C GLU A 22 22.03 -3.68 -8.04
N LEU A 23 21.65 -2.79 -7.13
CA LEU A 23 21.36 -1.40 -7.40
C LEU A 23 22.63 -0.57 -7.27
N LYS A 24 23.26 -0.24 -8.41
CA LYS A 24 24.53 0.53 -8.43
C LYS A 24 24.37 2.00 -8.04
N SER A 25 23.26 2.63 -8.40
CA SER A 25 22.94 4.01 -7.97
C SER A 25 21.44 4.27 -8.11
N THR A 26 20.95 4.26 -9.34
CA THR A 26 19.53 4.46 -9.67
C THR A 26 19.12 3.52 -10.78
N ILE A 27 17.98 2.84 -10.59
CA ILE A 27 17.24 2.16 -11.63
C ILE A 27 15.92 2.92 -11.80
N LYS A 28 15.60 3.32 -13.03
CA LYS A 28 14.39 4.07 -13.35
C LYS A 28 13.76 3.51 -14.62
N TYR A 29 12.47 3.22 -14.56
CA TYR A 29 11.70 2.74 -15.70
C TYR A 29 10.24 3.16 -15.61
N THR A 30 9.59 3.23 -16.76
CA THR A 30 8.15 3.54 -16.86
C THR A 30 7.39 2.30 -17.27
N ILE A 31 6.36 1.96 -16.51
CA ILE A 31 5.42 0.88 -16.84
C ILE A 31 4.04 1.52 -17.02
N ASN A 32 3.32 1.09 -18.06
CA ASN A 32 1.94 1.49 -18.26
C ASN A 32 1.01 0.44 -17.63
N PHE A 33 0.43 0.75 -16.47
CA PHE A 33 -0.47 -0.17 -15.77
C PHE A 33 -1.91 0.00 -16.24
N SER A 34 -2.54 -1.09 -16.71
CA SER A 34 -3.93 -1.04 -17.15
C SER A 34 -4.91 -0.69 -16.03
N TRP A 35 -4.61 -1.10 -14.79
CA TRP A 35 -5.42 -0.86 -13.60
C TRP A 35 -4.57 -0.27 -12.46
N PRO A 36 -5.17 0.41 -11.47
CA PRO A 36 -4.45 0.71 -10.25
C PRO A 36 -4.06 -0.60 -9.54
N GLY A 37 -3.08 -0.53 -8.64
CA GLY A 37 -2.75 -1.70 -7.86
C GLY A 37 -1.59 -1.53 -6.90
N THR A 38 -1.07 -2.67 -6.45
CA THR A 38 0.08 -2.71 -5.56
C THR A 38 1.32 -3.16 -6.29
N TYR A 39 2.43 -2.51 -5.98
CA TYR A 39 3.76 -2.79 -6.50
C TYR A 39 4.61 -3.33 -5.36
N ASN A 40 4.93 -4.60 -5.46
CA ASN A 40 5.64 -5.35 -4.44
C ASN A 40 7.08 -5.55 -4.86
N PHE A 41 7.99 -5.41 -3.92
CA PHE A 41 9.42 -5.63 -4.15
C PHE A 41 10.08 -6.11 -2.87
N SER A 42 11.11 -6.93 -3.00
CA SER A 42 12.00 -7.25 -1.90
C SER A 42 13.33 -6.54 -2.08
N PHE A 43 13.88 -5.99 -1.01
CA PHE A 43 15.17 -5.32 -1.05
C PHE A 43 16.01 -5.71 0.16
N MET A 44 17.32 -5.53 0.01
CA MET A 44 18.30 -5.69 1.06
C MET A 44 19.35 -4.60 0.88
N SER A 45 19.80 -3.98 1.96
CA SER A 45 20.79 -2.93 1.98
C SER A 45 21.87 -3.26 3.00
N GLN A 46 23.11 -3.34 2.55
CA GLN A 46 24.28 -3.60 3.37
C GLN A 46 25.17 -2.36 3.34
N VAL A 47 25.19 -1.66 4.47
CA VAL A 47 26.01 -0.46 4.68
C VAL A 47 26.83 -0.68 5.96
N PRO A 48 28.09 -0.24 6.07
CA PRO A 48 28.82 -0.40 7.32
C PRO A 48 28.15 0.36 8.47
N ILE A 49 27.96 -0.32 9.62
CA ILE A 49 27.48 0.31 10.86
C ILE A 49 28.57 1.24 11.39
N GLY A 50 28.18 2.42 11.87
CA GLY A 50 29.10 3.39 12.47
C GLY A 50 29.78 2.83 13.71
N SER A 51 30.94 3.39 14.07
CA SER A 51 31.67 3.02 15.29
C SER A 51 30.89 3.29 16.58
N ASP A 52 29.87 4.14 16.51
CA ASP A 52 28.90 4.44 17.57
C ASP A 52 27.76 3.42 17.65
N GLY A 53 27.77 2.38 16.81
CA GLY A 53 26.72 1.37 16.73
C GLY A 53 25.45 1.84 16.01
N MET A 54 25.43 3.06 15.48
CA MET A 54 24.29 3.60 14.76
C MET A 54 24.38 3.26 13.27
N LEU A 55 23.21 3.12 12.64
CA LEU A 55 23.16 3.00 11.19
C LEU A 55 23.69 4.30 10.56
N PRO A 56 24.41 4.26 9.44
CA PRO A 56 24.87 5.48 8.77
C PRO A 56 23.71 6.19 8.07
N ASP A 57 23.85 7.49 7.80
CA ASP A 57 22.86 8.31 7.07
C ASP A 57 22.88 8.00 5.55
N LYS A 58 22.68 6.72 5.21
CA LYS A 58 22.65 6.18 3.85
C LYS A 58 21.30 5.54 3.61
N TYR A 59 20.68 5.88 2.48
CA TYR A 59 19.26 5.60 2.25
C TYR A 59 19.02 4.82 0.96
N PHE A 60 18.20 3.77 1.05
CA PHE A 60 17.52 3.19 -0.11
C PHE A 60 16.14 3.84 -0.22
N ILE A 61 15.79 4.35 -1.39
CA ILE A 61 14.59 5.15 -1.62
C ILE A 61 13.85 4.63 -2.85
N VAL A 62 12.53 4.55 -2.73
CA VAL A 62 11.65 4.25 -3.87
C VAL A 62 10.75 5.44 -4.15
N ARG A 63 10.69 5.85 -5.42
CA ARG A 63 9.81 6.91 -5.88
C ARG A 63 8.87 6.42 -6.97
N VAL A 64 7.65 6.95 -6.96
CA VAL A 64 6.66 6.78 -8.03
C VAL A 64 6.34 8.16 -8.58
N ASN A 65 6.61 8.37 -9.87
CA ASN A 65 6.49 9.67 -10.54
C ASN A 65 7.24 10.80 -9.80
N GLY A 66 8.41 10.49 -9.24
CA GLY A 66 9.23 11.44 -8.48
C GLY A 66 8.80 11.68 -7.03
N ILE A 67 7.67 11.13 -6.60
CA ILE A 67 7.19 11.22 -5.21
C ILE A 67 7.78 10.05 -4.42
N GLU A 68 8.47 10.34 -3.32
CA GLU A 68 8.98 9.32 -2.40
C GLU A 68 7.84 8.52 -1.77
N LYS A 69 7.90 7.20 -1.90
CA LYS A 69 6.91 6.24 -1.37
C LYS A 69 7.49 5.29 -0.34
N PHE A 70 8.82 5.24 -0.24
CA PHE A 70 9.51 4.39 0.71
C PHE A 70 10.93 4.87 0.93
N ARG A 71 11.41 4.77 2.18
CA ARG A 71 12.77 5.08 2.58
C ARG A 71 13.25 4.09 3.65
N ALA A 72 14.49 3.65 3.50
CA ALA A 72 15.15 2.66 4.34
C ALA A 72 16.60 2.99 4.64
N ARG A 73 17.08 2.63 5.84
CA ARG A 73 18.52 2.57 6.16
C ARG A 73 18.91 1.13 6.47
N GLY A 74 19.97 0.60 5.86
CA GLY A 74 20.62 -0.64 6.30
C GLY A 74 19.67 -1.80 6.59
N ALA A 75 18.87 -2.22 5.61
CA ALA A 75 18.11 -3.46 5.69
C ALA A 75 19.04 -4.66 5.48
N TYR A 76 19.78 -5.07 6.52
CA TYR A 76 20.77 -6.17 6.46
C TYR A 76 20.15 -7.56 6.23
N ALA A 77 18.82 -7.63 6.06
CA ALA A 77 18.08 -8.81 5.68
C ALA A 77 17.11 -8.46 4.55
N TRP A 78 16.68 -9.47 3.81
CA TRP A 78 15.65 -9.32 2.78
C TRP A 78 14.32 -8.91 3.41
N GLU A 79 13.79 -7.77 2.97
CA GLU A 79 12.49 -7.27 3.40
C GLU A 79 11.58 -7.08 2.18
N ALA A 80 10.36 -7.60 2.26
CA ALA A 80 9.31 -7.37 1.27
C ALA A 80 8.52 -6.11 1.62
N ARG A 81 8.25 -5.28 0.61
CA ARG A 81 7.48 -4.04 0.72
C ARG A 81 6.44 -3.96 -0.38
N GLU A 82 5.38 -3.25 -0.05
CA GLU A 82 4.24 -2.98 -0.93
C GLU A 82 4.01 -1.48 -1.00
N ILE A 83 3.91 -0.93 -2.20
CA ILE A 83 3.53 0.48 -2.45
C ILE A 83 2.38 0.55 -3.45
N PHE A 84 1.57 1.61 -3.39
CA PHE A 84 0.48 1.80 -4.35
C PHE A 84 0.96 2.48 -5.64
N VAL A 85 0.48 1.98 -6.77
CA VAL A 85 0.67 2.57 -8.10
C VAL A 85 -0.68 2.84 -8.76
N GLY A 86 -0.80 4.00 -9.41
CA GLY A 86 -1.99 4.35 -10.18
C GLY A 86 -2.08 3.61 -11.50
N ALA A 87 -3.25 3.66 -12.15
CA ALA A 87 -3.39 3.27 -13.54
C ALA A 87 -2.65 4.26 -14.47
N GLY A 88 -2.36 3.82 -15.70
CA GLY A 88 -1.64 4.58 -16.70
C GLY A 88 -0.12 4.50 -16.54
N PRO A 89 0.64 5.38 -17.22
CA PRO A 89 2.08 5.41 -17.15
C PRO A 89 2.56 5.83 -15.76
N GLN A 90 3.30 4.94 -15.10
CA GLN A 90 3.91 5.19 -13.80
C GLN A 90 5.42 4.98 -13.92
N THR A 91 6.19 5.98 -13.48
CA THR A 91 7.65 5.92 -13.46
C THR A 91 8.11 5.46 -12.09
N ILE A 92 8.69 4.27 -12.02
CA ILE A 92 9.23 3.68 -10.80
C ILE A 92 10.73 3.96 -10.77
N GLU A 93 11.21 4.46 -9.64
CA GLU A 93 12.62 4.75 -9.42
C GLU A 93 13.08 4.13 -8.11
N PHE A 94 14.14 3.35 -8.17
CA PHE A 94 14.90 2.87 -7.02
C PHE A 94 16.22 3.62 -6.99
N THR A 95 16.54 4.27 -5.87
CA THR A 95 17.75 5.09 -5.75
C THR A 95 18.42 4.87 -4.40
N THR A 96 19.74 4.78 -4.40
CA THR A 96 20.59 4.83 -3.20
C THR A 96 21.17 6.23 -3.01
N ILE A 97 21.09 6.78 -1.80
CA ILE A 97 21.68 8.08 -1.42
C ILE A 97 22.76 7.88 -0.34
N GLY A 98 23.93 8.47 -0.55
CA GLY A 98 25.05 8.43 0.41
C GLY A 98 25.86 7.13 0.39
N TYR A 99 25.56 6.22 -0.54
CA TYR A 99 26.30 4.98 -0.74
C TYR A 99 27.66 5.28 -1.35
N GLY A 100 28.70 4.70 -0.77
CA GLY A 100 30.08 4.67 -1.24
C GLY A 100 30.45 3.30 -1.81
N SER A 101 31.74 3.10 -2.06
CA SER A 101 32.25 1.96 -2.83
C SER A 101 32.06 0.56 -2.21
N SER A 102 31.83 0.48 -0.91
CA SER A 102 31.60 -0.79 -0.19
C SER A 102 30.14 -1.02 0.21
N ASP A 103 29.26 -0.05 -0.06
CA ASP A 103 27.84 -0.19 0.23
C ASP A 103 27.14 -0.86 -0.95
N VAL A 104 26.22 -1.77 -0.65
CA VAL A 104 25.45 -2.47 -1.68
C VAL A 104 23.96 -2.48 -1.33
N ALA A 105 23.14 -2.31 -2.35
CA ALA A 105 21.70 -2.52 -2.26
C ALA A 105 21.30 -3.55 -3.32
N TYR A 106 20.39 -4.43 -2.96
CA TYR A 106 19.85 -5.46 -3.85
C TYR A 106 18.34 -5.35 -3.91
N LEU A 107 17.79 -5.69 -5.07
CA LEU A 107 16.37 -5.75 -5.37
C LEU A 107 16.05 -7.14 -5.94
N ARG A 108 14.91 -7.73 -5.56
CA ARG A 108 14.39 -8.97 -6.16
C ARG A 108 12.88 -9.05 -5.98
N ASP A 109 12.28 -10.11 -6.51
CA ASP A 109 10.88 -10.48 -6.19
C ASP A 109 9.93 -9.31 -6.45
N VAL A 110 10.00 -8.75 -7.67
CA VAL A 110 9.20 -7.58 -8.02
C VAL A 110 7.91 -8.01 -8.72
N TYR A 111 6.78 -7.73 -8.09
CA TYR A 111 5.46 -8.10 -8.55
C TYR A 111 4.54 -6.89 -8.64
N TYR A 112 3.61 -6.94 -9.58
CA TYR A 112 2.48 -6.04 -9.63
C TYR A 112 1.19 -6.83 -9.39
N HIS A 113 0.32 -6.35 -8.50
CA HIS A 113 -1.01 -6.89 -8.30
C HIS A 113 -2.03 -5.88 -8.80
N ALA A 114 -2.77 -6.26 -9.84
CA ALA A 114 -3.76 -5.40 -10.45
C ALA A 114 -5.08 -5.47 -9.68
N TYR A 115 -5.69 -4.31 -9.45
CA TYR A 115 -6.98 -4.20 -8.78
C TYR A 115 -8.00 -3.64 -9.76
N GLY A 116 -8.95 -4.49 -10.17
CA GLY A 116 -10.02 -4.13 -11.09
C GLY A 116 -11.22 -3.52 -10.36
N PRO A 117 -11.98 -2.63 -11.03
CA PRO A 117 -13.14 -1.99 -10.44
C PRO A 117 -14.22 -3.02 -10.07
N ILE A 118 -15.05 -2.69 -9.07
CA ILE A 118 -16.23 -3.46 -8.69
C ILE A 118 -17.47 -2.73 -9.22
N PRO A 119 -17.96 -3.06 -10.44
CA PRO A 119 -19.02 -2.29 -11.10
C PRO A 119 -20.40 -2.46 -10.44
N THR A 120 -20.54 -3.43 -9.53
CA THR A 120 -21.80 -3.73 -8.82
C THR A 120 -22.11 -2.76 -7.69
N ILE A 121 -21.12 -1.98 -7.23
CA ILE A 121 -21.31 -0.91 -6.24
C ILE A 121 -21.79 0.34 -6.98
N ALA A 122 -23.00 0.80 -6.66
CA ALA A 122 -23.59 1.98 -7.29
C ALA A 122 -22.88 3.28 -6.84
N MET A 123 -22.54 3.37 -5.55
CA MET A 123 -21.83 4.52 -4.98
C MET A 123 -21.15 4.15 -3.66
N ILE A 124 -20.08 4.87 -3.33
CA ILE A 124 -19.43 4.82 -2.02
C ILE A 124 -19.60 6.17 -1.33
N GLU A 125 -20.20 6.14 -0.13
CA GLU A 125 -20.42 7.30 0.73
C GLU A 125 -19.64 7.17 2.06
N GLN A 126 -19.58 8.29 2.80
CA GLN A 126 -19.15 8.35 4.21
C GLN A 126 -17.86 7.58 4.51
N THR A 127 -16.77 7.93 3.82
CA THR A 127 -15.43 7.42 4.14
C THR A 127 -14.91 8.07 5.41
N LYS A 128 -14.68 7.26 6.44
CA LYS A 128 -13.94 7.68 7.64
C LYS A 128 -12.57 7.04 7.59
N MET A 129 -11.58 7.90 7.38
CA MET A 129 -10.18 7.50 7.28
C MET A 129 -9.64 7.07 8.66
N PRO A 130 -8.53 6.32 8.71
CA PRO A 130 -7.90 5.94 9.95
C PRO A 130 -7.60 7.20 10.75
N LYS A 131 -7.74 7.15 12.08
CA LYS A 131 -7.38 8.29 12.91
C LYS A 131 -5.89 8.59 12.70
N SER A 132 -5.57 9.85 12.42
CA SER A 132 -4.17 10.31 12.38
C SER A 132 -3.50 9.88 13.68
N LEU A 133 -2.38 9.17 13.53
CA LEU A 133 -1.56 8.69 14.63
C LEU A 133 -0.72 9.85 15.21
N ASN A 134 -1.36 10.98 15.50
CA ASN A 134 -0.80 12.13 16.20
C ASN A 134 -0.42 11.69 17.63
N GLY A 135 0.79 11.16 17.77
CA GLY A 135 1.29 10.58 19.02
C GLY A 135 2.29 9.42 18.85
N LEU A 136 2.65 9.03 17.62
CA LEU A 136 3.70 8.04 17.41
C LEU A 136 5.06 8.59 17.83
N LYS A 137 5.56 8.09 18.96
CA LYS A 137 6.97 8.24 19.33
C LYS A 137 7.81 7.44 18.33
N ASN A 138 8.69 8.12 17.61
CA ASN A 138 9.71 7.47 16.78
C ASN A 138 10.77 6.88 17.71
N TYR A 139 11.04 5.58 17.59
CA TYR A 139 12.17 4.94 18.24
C TYR A 139 13.18 4.51 17.20
N ASN A 140 14.45 4.85 17.42
CA ASN A 140 15.56 4.26 16.68
C ASN A 140 15.66 2.79 17.08
N VAL A 141 15.31 1.89 16.17
CA VAL A 141 15.56 0.46 16.31
C VAL A 141 16.73 0.08 15.40
N MET A 142 17.52 -0.92 15.80
CA MET A 142 18.61 -1.47 14.98
C MET A 142 18.16 -2.03 13.62
N HIS A 143 16.86 -2.07 13.36
CA HIS A 143 16.23 -2.62 12.15
C HIS A 143 16.06 -1.61 11.00
N GLY A 144 16.72 -0.45 11.00
CA GLY A 144 16.76 0.37 9.78
C GLY A 144 15.60 1.32 9.50
N TYR A 145 14.56 1.29 10.33
CA TYR A 145 13.36 2.14 10.19
C TYR A 145 12.93 2.73 11.52
N PRO A 146 12.23 3.87 11.54
CA PRO A 146 11.36 4.22 12.65
C PRO A 146 10.28 3.13 12.80
N ARG A 147 10.21 2.45 13.95
CA ARG A 147 9.03 1.64 14.26
C ARG A 147 7.91 2.59 14.69
N TYR A 148 6.87 2.68 13.85
CA TYR A 148 5.60 3.27 14.27
C TYR A 148 4.87 2.27 15.17
N GLN A 149 4.80 2.55 16.47
CA GLN A 149 4.04 1.74 17.43
C GLN A 149 2.54 1.90 17.18
N SER A 150 1.92 0.99 16.42
CA SER A 150 0.46 0.96 16.28
C SER A 150 -0.20 0.81 17.65
N THR A 151 -0.86 1.86 18.13
CA THR A 151 -1.82 1.76 19.23
C THR A 151 -3.12 1.16 18.70
N GLY A 152 -3.10 -0.16 18.44
CA GLY A 152 -4.28 -0.99 18.12
C GLY A 152 -4.84 -0.89 16.70
N ASN A 153 -5.81 -1.76 16.39
CA ASN A 153 -6.44 -1.94 15.06
C ASN A 153 -7.08 -0.67 14.47
N LYS A 154 -7.35 0.34 15.31
CA LYS A 154 -8.03 1.59 14.91
C LYS A 154 -7.18 2.51 14.02
N GLY A 155 -5.86 2.30 13.96
CA GLY A 155 -4.96 2.99 13.03
C GLY A 155 -4.90 2.34 11.65
N CYS A 156 -5.54 1.19 11.45
CA CYS A 156 -5.41 0.35 10.25
C CYS A 156 -6.71 0.20 9.46
N GLU A 157 -7.79 0.87 9.89
CA GLU A 157 -9.15 0.66 9.37
C GLU A 157 -9.67 1.88 8.60
N VAL A 158 -10.29 1.63 7.45
CA VAL A 158 -11.09 2.62 6.71
C VAL A 158 -12.54 2.18 6.77
N GLU A 159 -13.41 3.01 7.35
CA GLU A 159 -14.85 2.76 7.32
C GLU A 159 -15.44 3.43 6.08
N PHE A 160 -16.33 2.76 5.36
CA PHE A 160 -17.04 3.32 4.21
C PHE A 160 -18.43 2.70 4.07
N THR A 161 -19.33 3.39 3.37
CA THR A 161 -20.67 2.87 3.08
C THR A 161 -20.78 2.59 1.59
N ALA A 162 -21.00 1.33 1.21
CA ALA A 162 -21.28 0.92 -0.15
C ALA A 162 -22.79 0.83 -0.39
N LEU A 163 -23.26 1.44 -1.48
CA LEU A 163 -24.65 1.40 -1.91
C LEU A 163 -24.81 0.44 -3.09
N PHE A 164 -25.81 -0.44 -3.02
CA PHE A 164 -26.14 -1.39 -4.07
C PHE A 164 -27.60 -1.19 -4.49
N ASN A 165 -27.82 -1.02 -5.79
CA ASN A 165 -29.18 -0.83 -6.35
C ASN A 165 -29.98 -2.14 -6.45
N ASP A 166 -29.30 -3.29 -6.35
CA ASP A 166 -29.88 -4.63 -6.47
C ASP A 166 -29.28 -5.58 -5.42
N ILE A 167 -30.09 -6.52 -4.92
CA ILE A 167 -29.66 -7.54 -3.96
C ILE A 167 -28.65 -8.52 -4.57
N SER A 168 -28.73 -8.79 -5.87
CA SER A 168 -27.79 -9.64 -6.60
C SER A 168 -26.38 -9.05 -6.61
N HIS A 169 -26.26 -7.73 -6.80
CA HIS A 169 -25.00 -6.99 -6.73
C HIS A 169 -24.37 -7.06 -5.33
N TRP A 170 -25.18 -6.91 -4.29
CA TRP A 170 -24.71 -7.06 -2.91
C TRP A 170 -24.23 -8.49 -2.63
N ARG A 171 -24.94 -9.52 -3.13
CA ARG A 171 -24.52 -10.92 -2.99
C ARG A 171 -23.19 -11.20 -3.71
N GLU A 172 -22.99 -10.66 -4.91
CA GLU A 172 -21.71 -10.77 -5.61
C GLU A 172 -20.59 -10.13 -4.78
N PHE A 173 -20.80 -8.91 -4.28
CA PHE A 173 -19.85 -8.24 -3.41
C PHE A 173 -19.50 -9.10 -2.18
N MET A 174 -20.51 -9.58 -1.45
CA MET A 174 -20.32 -10.44 -0.28
C MET A 174 -19.63 -11.78 -0.59
N SER A 175 -19.70 -12.28 -1.81
CA SER A 175 -18.98 -13.51 -2.20
C SER A 175 -17.47 -13.30 -2.32
N GLU A 176 -17.02 -12.04 -2.48
CA GLU A 176 -15.63 -11.69 -2.78
C GLU A 176 -14.96 -10.81 -1.72
N ILE A 177 -15.64 -10.46 -0.62
CA ILE A 177 -15.13 -9.55 0.45
C ILE A 177 -13.79 -9.98 1.06
N TYR A 178 -13.48 -11.27 1.06
CA TYR A 178 -12.23 -11.81 1.58
C TYR A 178 -11.04 -11.60 0.65
N ARG A 179 -11.26 -11.22 -0.61
CA ARG A 179 -10.16 -10.84 -1.49
C ARG A 179 -9.53 -9.54 -0.99
N PRO A 180 -8.24 -9.28 -1.31
CA PRO A 180 -7.66 -7.96 -1.11
C PRO A 180 -8.41 -6.91 -1.94
N HIS A 181 -8.66 -5.77 -1.32
CA HIS A 181 -9.31 -4.60 -1.92
C HIS A 181 -8.44 -3.36 -1.79
N ILE A 182 -8.61 -2.41 -2.70
CA ILE A 182 -8.16 -1.03 -2.53
C ILE A 182 -9.33 -0.08 -2.69
N ILE A 183 -9.41 0.93 -1.82
CA ILE A 183 -10.34 2.04 -1.93
C ILE A 183 -9.55 3.30 -2.30
N THR A 184 -9.96 3.96 -3.38
CA THR A 184 -9.40 5.25 -3.81
C THR A 184 -10.44 6.34 -3.56
N GLY A 185 -10.07 7.40 -2.85
CA GLY A 185 -10.95 8.52 -2.52
C GLY A 185 -10.23 9.87 -2.41
N ASP A 186 -10.91 10.87 -1.84
CA ASP A 186 -10.47 12.27 -1.80
C ASP A 186 -9.10 12.47 -1.11
N TYR A 187 -8.79 11.62 -0.14
CA TYR A 187 -7.54 11.66 0.61
C TYR A 187 -6.61 10.52 0.22
N GLY A 188 -6.76 9.96 -1.00
CA GLY A 188 -5.94 8.98 -1.73
C GLY A 188 -6.34 7.48 -1.62
N THR A 189 -5.38 6.55 -1.73
CA THR A 189 -5.61 5.09 -1.83
C THR A 189 -5.21 4.31 -0.57
N TYR A 190 -6.09 3.39 -0.14
CA TYR A 190 -5.93 2.53 1.02
C TYR A 190 -6.23 1.08 0.64
N GLY A 191 -5.48 0.12 1.17
CA GLY A 191 -5.64 -1.31 0.86
C GLY A 191 -5.90 -2.17 2.10
N GLY A 192 -6.59 -3.30 1.91
CA GLY A 192 -6.88 -4.21 3.00
C GLY A 192 -7.84 -5.34 2.61
N ILE A 193 -8.36 -6.03 3.61
CA ILE A 193 -9.46 -7.00 3.48
C ILE A 193 -10.69 -6.47 4.21
N ILE A 194 -11.89 -6.86 3.75
CA ILE A 194 -13.15 -6.54 4.40
C ILE A 194 -13.64 -7.80 5.12
N PRO A 195 -13.51 -7.91 6.44
CA PRO A 195 -14.05 -9.07 7.15
C PRO A 195 -15.58 -9.06 7.12
N PRO A 196 -16.26 -10.21 6.95
CA PRO A 196 -17.72 -10.24 6.91
C PRO A 196 -18.39 -9.77 8.19
N ASN A 197 -17.75 -9.97 9.35
CA ASN A 197 -18.25 -9.48 10.63
C ASN A 197 -18.16 -7.95 10.78
N GLU A 198 -17.45 -7.28 9.88
CA GLU A 198 -17.33 -5.82 9.79
C GLU A 198 -18.18 -5.24 8.66
N VAL A 199 -19.15 -6.03 8.15
CA VAL A 199 -20.17 -5.58 7.20
C VAL A 199 -21.54 -5.57 7.87
N ASP A 200 -22.07 -4.37 8.10
CA ASP A 200 -23.43 -4.15 8.60
C ASP A 200 -24.31 -3.63 7.45
N ALA A 201 -25.29 -4.43 7.03
CA ALA A 201 -26.11 -4.14 5.86
C ALA A 201 -27.58 -3.93 6.24
N ILE A 202 -28.15 -2.82 5.76
CA ILE A 202 -29.58 -2.48 5.92
C ILE A 202 -30.21 -2.41 4.53
N ARG A 203 -31.40 -3.01 4.39
CA ARG A 203 -32.19 -2.95 3.16
C ARG A 203 -33.29 -1.90 3.28
N LYS A 204 -33.41 -1.04 2.27
CA LYS A 204 -34.50 -0.05 2.12
C LYS A 204 -35.12 -0.20 0.73
N GLY A 205 -36.16 -1.03 0.63
CA GLY A 205 -36.75 -1.40 -0.67
C GLY A 205 -35.79 -2.27 -1.49
N THR A 206 -35.43 -1.81 -2.69
CA THR A 206 -34.43 -2.47 -3.57
C THR A 206 -33.00 -2.07 -3.25
N LEU A 207 -32.80 -0.93 -2.59
CA LEU A 207 -31.49 -0.43 -2.17
C LEU A 207 -30.96 -1.24 -0.99
N VAL A 208 -29.70 -1.67 -1.08
CA VAL A 208 -28.93 -2.23 0.04
C VAL A 208 -27.81 -1.25 0.41
N ILE A 209 -27.74 -0.90 1.69
CA ILE A 209 -26.74 0.01 2.25
C ILE A 209 -25.83 -0.83 3.14
N ALA A 210 -24.56 -1.00 2.76
CA ALA A 210 -23.59 -1.80 3.51
C ALA A 210 -22.50 -0.90 4.11
N LYS A 211 -22.47 -0.79 5.44
CA LYS A 211 -21.35 -0.18 6.17
C LYS A 211 -20.25 -1.22 6.30
N CYS A 212 -19.08 -0.90 5.77
CA CYS A 212 -17.95 -1.80 5.68
C CYS A 212 -16.75 -1.21 6.41
N LYS A 213 -15.88 -2.07 6.94
CA LYS A 213 -14.53 -1.69 7.34
C LYS A 213 -13.48 -2.43 6.52
N LEU A 214 -12.62 -1.68 5.86
CA LEU A 214 -11.42 -2.17 5.20
C LEU A 214 -10.27 -2.16 6.19
N ILE A 215 -9.70 -3.31 6.50
CA ILE A 215 -8.60 -3.45 7.46
C ILE A 215 -7.31 -3.81 6.72
N SER A 216 -6.29 -2.97 6.90
CA SER A 216 -4.96 -3.21 6.34
C SER A 216 -4.32 -4.47 6.93
N MET A 217 -3.74 -5.30 6.06
CA MET A 217 -3.09 -6.56 6.45
C MET A 217 -1.60 -6.41 6.84
N SER A 218 -0.95 -5.36 6.35
CA SER A 218 0.51 -5.25 6.37
C SER A 218 1.01 -4.22 7.39
N GLN A 219 0.34 -3.07 7.54
CA GLN A 219 0.72 -2.00 8.48
C GLN A 219 -0.46 -1.08 8.86
N ALA A 220 -0.36 -0.40 10.01
CA ALA A 220 -1.25 0.71 10.34
C ALA A 220 -1.12 1.84 9.31
N GLY A 221 -2.26 2.35 8.84
CA GLY A 221 -2.31 3.60 8.12
C GLY A 221 -1.54 3.64 6.79
N ILE A 222 -1.64 2.63 5.91
CA ILE A 222 -1.29 2.85 4.50
C ILE A 222 -2.41 3.66 3.84
N GLY A 223 -2.54 4.89 4.31
CA GLY A 223 -3.20 6.00 3.68
C GLY A 223 -2.14 7.00 3.33
N VAL A 224 -1.91 7.22 2.04
CA VAL A 224 -1.74 8.56 1.44
C VAL A 224 -1.02 9.50 2.39
N ASP A 225 0.25 9.22 2.66
CA ASP A 225 1.30 9.52 1.68
C ASP A 225 2.36 8.43 1.48
N GLY A 226 2.18 7.23 2.06
CA GLY A 226 3.24 6.21 1.99
C GLY A 226 4.50 6.65 2.73
N MET A 227 4.32 7.38 3.84
CA MET A 227 5.34 7.61 4.88
C MET A 227 5.03 6.75 6.09
#